data_AF-A0A931YV51-F1
#
_entry.id   AF-A0A931YV51-F1
#
_cell.length_a   1.000
_cell.length_b   1.000
_cell.length_c   1.000
_cell.angle_alpha   90.00
_cell.angle_beta   90.00
_cell.angle_gamma   90.00
#
_symmetry.space_group_name_H-M   'P 1'
#
loop_
_entity.id
_entity.type
_entity.pdbx_description
1 polymer ?
#
loop_
_entity_poly.entity_id
_entity_poly.type
_entity_poly.pdbx_seq_one_letter_code
_entity_poly.pdbx_strand_id
1 'polypeptide(L)'
;MFSYKMKTYALLDARGRLALKGSAFRSRGIEPFQRQMIEEIVRCLLEGRRDEVRRVVDRWLDDFAAHRVPVRSFARTETLQESPETYRDRVSAGARPASAAYELALASGRAVQPGDPVSYYVVGRSAGVAVNEHARLASDWDPAAPDENVEYYQAKVREVWERFRPFTEFDGLRPPAPEPEPQQSQLSLF
;
A
#
# COMPACT_ATOMS: atom_id res chain seq x y z
N MET A 1 8.35 -4.05 -22.64
CA MET A 1 8.90 -3.99 -21.26
C MET A 1 8.59 -2.62 -20.69
N PHE A 2 8.26 -2.54 -19.40
CA PHE A 2 8.01 -1.29 -18.68
C PHE A 2 9.09 -1.12 -17.62
N SER A 3 9.80 0.00 -17.65
CA SER A 3 10.85 0.31 -16.67
C SER A 3 10.33 1.41 -15.74
N TYR A 4 10.24 1.12 -14.45
CA TYR A 4 9.76 2.07 -13.46
C TYR A 4 10.91 2.89 -12.85
N LYS A 5 11.96 2.19 -12.40
CA LYS A 5 13.23 2.77 -11.94
C LYS A 5 14.32 1.71 -11.98
N MET A 6 15.56 2.08 -11.65
CA MET A 6 16.66 1.12 -11.59
C MET A 6 16.29 -0.13 -10.76
N LYS A 7 16.51 -1.32 -11.34
CA LYS A 7 16.16 -2.64 -10.77
C LYS A 7 14.66 -2.88 -10.50
N THR A 8 13.78 -2.04 -11.03
CA THR A 8 12.32 -2.19 -10.91
C THR A 8 11.65 -2.09 -12.28
N TYR A 9 11.16 -3.21 -12.79
CA TYR A 9 10.62 -3.32 -14.14
C TYR A 9 9.56 -4.41 -14.27
N ALA A 10 8.78 -4.34 -15.34
CA ALA A 10 7.75 -5.29 -15.67
C ALA A 10 7.90 -5.80 -17.11
N LEU A 11 7.62 -7.09 -17.29
CA LEU A 11 7.67 -7.79 -18.57
C LEU A 11 6.31 -8.38 -18.86
N LEU A 12 5.87 -8.28 -20.12
CA LEU A 12 4.74 -9.02 -20.66
C LEU A 12 5.29 -9.97 -21.71
N ASP A 13 5.09 -11.27 -21.54
CA ASP A 13 5.53 -12.24 -22.53
C ASP A 13 4.50 -12.41 -23.66
N ALA A 14 4.88 -13.10 -24.74
CA ALA A 14 4.00 -13.36 -25.88
C ALA A 14 2.75 -14.20 -25.53
N ARG A 15 2.69 -14.81 -24.34
CA ARG A 15 1.53 -15.56 -23.82
C ARG A 15 0.67 -14.71 -22.88
N GLY A 16 0.94 -13.40 -22.77
CA GLY A 16 0.19 -12.47 -21.92
C GLY A 16 0.53 -12.56 -20.42
N ARG A 17 1.57 -13.31 -20.02
CA ARG A 17 1.98 -13.42 -18.61
C ARG A 17 2.77 -12.18 -18.20
N LEU A 18 2.28 -11.52 -17.15
CA LEU A 18 2.89 -10.35 -16.55
C LEU A 18 3.89 -10.78 -15.46
N ALA A 19 5.13 -10.34 -15.57
CA ALA A 19 6.16 -10.53 -14.56
C ALA A 19 6.61 -9.18 -14.00
N LEU A 20 6.37 -8.96 -12.71
CA LEU A 20 6.81 -7.76 -11.98
C LEU A 20 8.09 -8.04 -11.19
N LYS A 21 9.10 -7.18 -11.34
CA LYS A 21 10.38 -7.23 -10.62
C LYS A 21 10.63 -5.93 -9.89
N GLY A 22 11.13 -6.04 -8.65
CA GLY A 22 11.47 -4.91 -7.79
C GLY A 22 10.44 -4.64 -6.68
N SER A 23 10.91 -4.03 -5.59
CA SER A 23 10.13 -3.82 -4.36
C SER A 23 8.98 -2.82 -4.52
N ALA A 24 9.07 -1.88 -5.47
CA ALA A 24 8.04 -0.86 -5.66
C ALA A 24 6.67 -1.45 -6.08
N PHE A 25 6.66 -2.62 -6.71
CA PHE A 25 5.43 -3.30 -7.11
C PHE A 25 4.92 -4.32 -6.09
N ARG A 26 5.80 -4.86 -5.24
CA ARG A 26 5.52 -6.03 -4.39
C ARG A 26 5.99 -5.87 -2.95
N SER A 27 5.94 -4.66 -2.40
CA SER A 27 6.23 -4.49 -0.98
C SER A 27 5.37 -5.46 -0.15
N ARG A 28 5.97 -6.11 0.86
CA ARG A 28 5.26 -7.12 1.66
C ARG A 28 4.23 -6.50 2.60
N GLY A 29 4.37 -5.22 2.92
CA GLY A 29 3.49 -4.50 3.84
C GLY A 29 2.38 -3.67 3.19
N ILE A 30 2.21 -3.71 1.87
CA ILE A 30 1.08 -3.04 1.20
C ILE A 30 -0.14 -3.95 1.16
N GLU A 31 -1.32 -3.34 1.23
CA GLU A 31 -2.58 -4.05 1.08
C GLU A 31 -2.70 -4.72 -0.30
N PRO A 32 -3.30 -5.91 -0.41
CA PRO A 32 -3.37 -6.66 -1.67
C PRO A 32 -3.98 -5.90 -2.85
N PHE A 33 -4.98 -5.04 -2.62
CA PHE A 33 -5.64 -4.25 -3.66
C PHE A 33 -4.68 -3.31 -4.36
N GLN A 34 -3.72 -2.72 -3.62
CA GLN A 34 -2.70 -1.86 -4.23
C GLN A 34 -1.85 -2.66 -5.22
N ARG A 35 -1.49 -3.89 -4.87
CA ARG A 35 -0.73 -4.78 -5.76
C ARG A 35 -1.53 -5.14 -7.00
N GLN A 36 -2.81 -5.45 -6.85
CA GLN A 36 -3.72 -5.76 -7.96
C GLN A 36 -3.88 -4.56 -8.89
N MET A 37 -4.17 -3.38 -8.33
CA MET A 37 -4.26 -2.12 -9.07
C MET A 37 -2.96 -1.82 -9.84
N ILE A 38 -1.79 -1.98 -9.21
CA ILE A 38 -0.49 -1.81 -9.87
C ILE A 38 -0.32 -2.79 -11.03
N GLU A 39 -0.69 -4.07 -10.86
CA GLU A 39 -0.62 -5.07 -11.94
C GLU A 39 -1.49 -4.68 -13.13
N GLU A 40 -2.70 -4.18 -12.88
CA GLU A 40 -3.62 -3.72 -13.93
C GLU A 40 -3.08 -2.48 -14.67
N ILE A 41 -2.61 -1.48 -13.93
CA ILE A 41 -2.02 -0.26 -14.51
C ILE A 41 -0.81 -0.62 -15.36
N VAL A 42 0.12 -1.42 -14.82
CA VAL A 42 1.33 -1.82 -15.54
C VAL A 42 1.01 -2.63 -16.78
N ARG A 43 -0.04 -3.47 -16.74
CA ARG A 43 -0.53 -4.17 -17.93
C ARG A 43 -1.02 -3.20 -19.01
N CYS A 44 -1.88 -2.24 -18.65
CA CYS A 44 -2.33 -1.19 -19.58
C CYS A 44 -1.14 -0.47 -20.23
N LEU A 45 -0.13 -0.08 -19.43
CA LEU A 45 1.08 0.58 -19.94
C LEU A 45 1.89 -0.31 -20.89
N LEU A 46 2.02 -1.61 -20.59
CA LEU A 46 2.75 -2.57 -21.44
C LEU A 46 2.05 -2.87 -22.77
N GLU A 47 0.73 -2.78 -22.79
CA GLU A 47 -0.11 -3.04 -23.97
C GLU A 47 -0.40 -1.75 -24.76
N GLY A 48 0.18 -0.61 -24.37
CA GLY A 48 -0.04 0.68 -25.03
C GLY A 48 -1.41 1.31 -24.74
N ARG A 49 -2.20 0.74 -23.82
CA ARG A 49 -3.54 1.19 -23.43
C ARG A 49 -3.49 2.28 -22.33
N ARG A 50 -2.69 3.33 -22.55
CA ARG A 50 -2.45 4.39 -21.54
C ARG A 50 -3.74 5.11 -21.12
N ASP A 51 -4.62 5.38 -22.07
CA ASP A 51 -5.91 6.05 -21.82
C ASP A 51 -6.87 5.23 -20.95
N GLU A 52 -6.62 3.93 -20.81
CA GLU A 52 -7.41 3.05 -19.94
C GLU A 52 -6.94 3.05 -18.49
N VAL A 53 -5.73 3.53 -18.21
CA VAL A 53 -5.20 3.58 -16.84
C VAL A 53 -6.12 4.39 -15.94
N ARG A 54 -6.64 5.52 -16.41
CA ARG A 54 -7.58 6.34 -15.63
C ARG A 54 -8.86 5.57 -15.28
N ARG A 55 -9.39 4.77 -16.22
CA ARG A 55 -10.57 3.92 -15.98
C ARG A 55 -10.31 2.87 -14.90
N VAL A 56 -9.10 2.30 -14.83
CA VAL A 56 -8.70 1.39 -13.74
C VAL A 56 -8.76 2.12 -12.40
N VAL A 57 -8.21 3.35 -12.32
CA VAL A 57 -8.23 4.15 -11.09
C VAL A 57 -9.67 4.47 -10.67
N ASP A 58 -10.50 4.96 -11.60
CA ASP A 58 -11.88 5.34 -11.32
C ASP A 58 -12.71 4.13 -10.86
N ARG A 59 -12.54 2.97 -11.49
CA ARG A 59 -13.20 1.73 -11.07
C ARG A 59 -12.84 1.36 -9.62
N TRP A 60 -11.57 1.44 -9.23
CA TRP A 60 -11.16 1.17 -7.85
C TRP A 60 -11.75 2.18 -6.85
N LEU A 61 -11.82 3.47 -7.21
CA LEU A 61 -12.45 4.50 -6.37
C LEU A 61 -13.95 4.20 -6.18
N ASP A 62 -14.64 3.86 -7.25
CA ASP A 62 -16.07 3.54 -7.26
C ASP A 62 -16.35 2.22 -6.51
N ASP A 63 -15.48 1.22 -6.64
CA ASP A 63 -15.62 -0.06 -5.94
C ASP A 63 -15.50 0.12 -4.43
N PHE A 64 -14.58 0.97 -3.95
CA PHE A 64 -14.52 1.32 -2.52
C PHE A 64 -15.74 2.14 -2.09
N ALA A 65 -16.16 3.14 -2.89
CA ALA A 65 -17.34 3.95 -2.57
C ALA A 65 -18.62 3.13 -2.45
N ALA A 66 -18.72 2.05 -3.21
CA ALA A 66 -19.87 1.15 -3.22
C ALA A 66 -19.66 -0.12 -2.39
N HIS A 67 -18.62 -0.20 -1.55
CA HIS A 67 -18.31 -1.35 -0.69
C HIS A 67 -18.22 -2.69 -1.45
N ARG A 68 -17.76 -2.66 -2.70
CA ARG A 68 -17.62 -3.85 -3.57
C ARG A 68 -16.27 -4.55 -3.42
N VAL A 69 -15.30 -3.89 -2.81
CA VAL A 69 -13.99 -4.49 -2.56
C VAL A 69 -14.10 -5.45 -1.37
N PRO A 70 -13.72 -6.73 -1.48
CA PRO A 70 -13.80 -7.65 -0.36
C PRO A 70 -12.69 -7.38 0.66
N VAL A 71 -12.94 -7.60 1.95
CA VAL A 71 -11.97 -7.37 3.04
C VAL A 71 -10.60 -8.00 2.80
N ARG A 72 -10.53 -9.21 2.24
CA ARG A 72 -9.26 -9.87 1.90
C ARG A 72 -8.36 -9.06 0.95
N SER A 73 -8.94 -8.15 0.16
CA SER A 73 -8.21 -7.31 -0.77
C SER A 73 -7.67 -6.05 -0.10
N PHE A 74 -8.34 -5.49 0.91
CA PHE A 74 -7.93 -4.26 1.57
C PHE A 74 -7.41 -4.43 3.00
N ALA A 75 -7.53 -5.63 3.56
CA ALA A 75 -6.91 -5.97 4.83
C ALA A 75 -5.39 -6.04 4.69
N ARG A 76 -4.70 -5.48 5.67
CA ARG A 76 -3.26 -5.60 5.84
C ARG A 76 -2.97 -6.80 6.75
N THR A 77 -2.00 -7.60 6.35
CA THR A 77 -1.55 -8.75 7.15
C THR A 77 -0.13 -8.51 7.62
N GLU A 78 0.07 -8.58 8.93
CA GLU A 78 1.37 -8.48 9.58
C GLU A 78 1.65 -9.73 10.40
N THR A 79 2.89 -10.20 10.38
CA THR A 79 3.32 -11.34 11.21
C THR A 79 3.94 -10.82 12.50
N LEU A 80 3.48 -11.31 13.64
CA LEU A 80 4.07 -11.00 14.93
C LEU A 80 5.53 -11.50 14.97
N GLN A 81 6.45 -10.63 15.37
CA GLN A 81 7.90 -10.90 15.36
C GLN A 81 8.45 -11.20 16.76
N GLU A 82 7.80 -10.69 17.79
CA GLU A 82 8.20 -10.83 19.20
C GLU A 82 6.99 -11.26 20.04
N SER A 83 7.24 -11.66 21.29
CA SER A 83 6.14 -12.04 22.18
C SER A 83 5.31 -10.83 22.58
N PRO A 84 4.02 -11.00 22.91
CA PRO A 84 3.16 -9.91 23.38
C PRO A 84 3.68 -9.24 24.67
N GLU A 85 4.41 -9.96 25.52
CA GLU A 85 5.07 -9.42 26.71
C GLU A 85 6.18 -8.46 26.32
N THR A 86 7.10 -8.92 25.45
CA THR A 86 8.23 -8.10 24.98
C THR A 86 7.75 -6.84 24.26
N TYR A 87 6.69 -6.99 23.46
CA TYR A 87 6.04 -5.86 22.80
C TYR A 87 5.52 -4.84 23.82
N ARG A 88 4.76 -5.28 24.83
CA ARG A 88 4.21 -4.40 25.87
C ARG A 88 5.31 -3.65 26.62
N ASP A 89 6.35 -4.35 27.04
CA ASP A 89 7.47 -3.74 27.76
C ASP A 89 8.16 -2.66 26.91
N ARG A 90 8.36 -2.89 25.61
CA ARG A 90 8.96 -1.92 24.70
C ARG A 90 8.08 -0.72 24.42
N VAL A 91 6.76 -0.91 24.30
CA VAL A 91 5.82 0.20 24.14
C VAL A 91 5.77 1.05 25.41
N SER A 92 5.68 0.42 26.59
CA SER A 92 5.70 1.12 27.87
C SER A 92 7.02 1.84 28.15
N ALA A 93 8.14 1.29 27.70
CA ALA A 93 9.46 1.94 27.79
C ALA A 93 9.68 3.03 26.72
N GLY A 94 8.72 3.28 25.82
CA GLY A 94 8.85 4.26 24.73
C GLY A 94 9.84 3.85 23.63
N ALA A 95 10.33 2.60 23.63
CA ALA A 95 11.31 2.10 22.68
C ALA A 95 10.69 1.76 21.30
N ARG A 96 9.36 1.66 21.21
CA ARG A 96 8.62 1.33 19.99
C ARG A 96 7.23 1.97 19.99
N PRO A 97 6.71 2.46 18.85
CA PRO A 97 5.32 2.91 18.74
C PRO A 97 4.32 1.73 18.77
N ALA A 98 3.09 2.03 19.18
CA ALA A 98 2.00 1.06 19.18
C ALA A 98 1.71 0.53 17.76
N SER A 99 1.50 -0.77 17.65
CA SER A 99 1.25 -1.47 16.39
C SER A 99 -0.16 -2.02 16.37
N ALA A 100 -0.93 -1.67 15.33
CA ALA A 100 -2.29 -2.16 15.12
C ALA A 100 -2.39 -3.70 15.25
N ALA A 101 -1.43 -4.43 14.69
CA ALA A 101 -1.41 -5.89 14.73
C ALA A 101 -1.29 -6.44 16.16
N TYR A 102 -0.42 -5.86 16.99
CA TYR A 102 -0.24 -6.30 18.38
C TYR A 102 -1.41 -5.89 19.26
N GLU A 103 -1.89 -4.64 19.12
CA GLU A 103 -3.04 -4.16 19.89
C GLU A 103 -4.29 -5.01 19.61
N LEU A 104 -4.55 -5.32 18.34
CA LEU A 104 -5.68 -6.19 17.96
C LEU A 104 -5.49 -7.63 18.42
N ALA A 105 -4.28 -8.17 18.31
CA ALA A 105 -3.97 -9.51 18.78
C ALA A 105 -4.21 -9.63 20.30
N LEU A 106 -3.74 -8.67 21.09
CA LEU A 106 -3.95 -8.59 22.53
C LEU A 106 -5.44 -8.42 22.89
N ALA A 107 -6.14 -7.53 22.19
CA ALA A 107 -7.57 -7.28 22.41
C ALA A 107 -8.46 -8.48 22.05
N SER A 108 -8.01 -9.35 21.12
CA SER A 108 -8.77 -10.53 20.71
C SER A 108 -8.92 -11.60 21.80
N GLY A 109 -8.12 -11.53 22.88
CA GLY A 109 -8.10 -12.54 23.95
C GLY A 109 -7.58 -13.91 23.51
N ARG A 110 -7.09 -14.05 22.27
CA ARG A 110 -6.51 -15.29 21.75
C ARG A 110 -5.08 -15.45 22.27
N ALA A 111 -4.69 -16.70 22.52
CA ALA A 111 -3.28 -17.02 22.70
C ALA A 111 -2.56 -16.77 21.36
N VAL A 112 -1.70 -15.75 21.33
CA VAL A 112 -0.92 -15.36 20.15
C VAL A 112 0.57 -15.53 20.44
N GLN A 113 1.32 -15.93 19.43
CA GLN A 113 2.76 -16.19 19.53
C GLN A 113 3.52 -15.55 18.37
N PRO A 114 4.85 -15.36 18.51
CA PRO A 114 5.69 -14.98 17.39
C PRO A 114 5.50 -15.92 16.20
N GLY A 115 5.33 -15.36 15.00
CA GLY A 115 5.03 -16.09 13.77
C GLY A 115 3.55 -16.09 13.38
N ASP A 116 2.64 -15.73 14.28
CA ASP A 116 1.21 -15.66 13.96
C ASP A 116 0.89 -14.48 13.01
N PRO A 117 0.08 -14.69 11.96
CA PRO A 117 -0.40 -13.63 11.11
C PRO A 117 -1.62 -12.93 11.74
N VAL A 118 -1.61 -11.61 11.75
CA VAL A 118 -2.73 -10.76 12.12
C VAL A 118 -3.18 -9.97 10.91
N SER A 119 -4.41 -10.22 10.45
CA SER A 119 -5.04 -9.50 9.35
C SER A 119 -6.05 -8.50 9.90
N TYR A 120 -5.90 -7.24 9.51
CA TYR A 120 -6.74 -6.14 9.98
C TYR A 120 -7.04 -5.14 8.87
N TYR A 121 -8.11 -4.37 9.03
CA TYR A 121 -8.49 -3.29 8.12
C TYR A 121 -8.72 -2.00 8.91
N VAL A 122 -8.80 -0.87 8.20
CA VAL A 122 -8.95 0.46 8.79
C VAL A 122 -10.41 0.89 8.74
N VAL A 123 -10.93 1.35 9.87
CA VAL A 123 -12.28 1.91 10.05
C VAL A 123 -12.23 3.43 10.23
N GLY A 124 -13.37 4.10 10.13
CA GLY A 124 -13.48 5.55 10.29
C GLY A 124 -13.98 6.28 9.04
N ARG A 125 -13.88 7.61 9.06
CA ARG A 125 -14.45 8.50 8.03
C ARG A 125 -13.48 9.61 7.58
N SER A 126 -12.19 9.34 7.67
CA SER A 126 -11.15 10.31 7.36
C SER A 126 -9.94 9.62 6.75
N ALA A 127 -9.31 10.28 5.78
CA ALA A 127 -8.12 9.77 5.12
C ALA A 127 -6.87 9.77 6.03
N GLY A 128 -6.82 10.69 7.00
CA GLY A 128 -5.71 10.82 7.94
C GLY A 128 -6.06 10.24 9.31
N VAL A 129 -5.95 8.92 9.46
CA VAL A 129 -6.22 8.22 10.73
C VAL A 129 -4.99 7.50 11.25
N ALA A 130 -4.84 7.51 12.58
CA ALA A 130 -3.86 6.66 13.26
C ALA A 130 -4.33 5.20 13.16
N VAL A 131 -3.65 4.42 12.31
CA VAL A 131 -4.06 3.04 11.97
C VAL A 131 -4.15 2.15 13.20
N ASN A 132 -3.28 2.33 14.19
CA ASN A 132 -3.31 1.59 15.46
C ASN A 132 -4.59 1.80 16.27
N GLU A 133 -5.22 2.97 16.17
CA GLU A 133 -6.44 3.31 16.90
C GLU A 133 -7.71 3.02 16.09
N HIS A 134 -7.57 2.99 14.76
CA HIS A 134 -8.68 2.87 13.81
C HIS A 134 -8.62 1.55 13.04
N ALA A 135 -8.13 0.47 13.65
CA ALA A 135 -8.09 -0.83 13.02
C ALA A 135 -9.06 -1.83 13.67
N ARG A 136 -9.56 -2.78 12.87
CA ARG A 136 -10.33 -3.95 13.31
C ARG A 136 -9.82 -5.21 12.65
N LEU A 137 -10.02 -6.38 13.28
CA LEU A 137 -9.63 -7.66 12.69
C LEU A 137 -10.43 -7.92 11.43
N ALA A 138 -9.77 -8.44 10.39
CA ALA A 138 -10.44 -8.77 9.13
C ALA A 138 -11.55 -9.83 9.29
N SER A 139 -11.52 -10.62 10.37
CA SER A 139 -12.59 -11.55 10.75
C SER A 139 -13.89 -10.87 11.16
N ASP A 140 -13.81 -9.61 11.60
CA ASP A 140 -14.93 -8.88 12.20
C ASP A 140 -15.63 -7.99 11.16
N TRP A 141 -15.16 -8.02 9.91
CA TRP A 141 -15.78 -7.27 8.82
C TRP A 141 -17.06 -7.96 8.35
N ASP A 142 -18.16 -7.20 8.34
CA ASP A 142 -19.46 -7.68 7.90
C ASP A 142 -19.82 -7.08 6.52
N PRO A 143 -19.94 -7.89 5.45
CA PRO A 143 -20.37 -7.40 4.14
C PRO A 143 -21.79 -6.81 4.13
N ALA A 144 -22.65 -7.16 5.08
CA ALA A 144 -24.00 -6.60 5.20
C ALA A 144 -24.02 -5.23 5.92
N ALA A 145 -22.97 -4.92 6.68
CA ALA A 145 -22.81 -3.68 7.42
C ALA A 145 -21.35 -3.17 7.30
N PRO A 146 -20.90 -2.78 6.10
CA PRO A 146 -19.52 -2.40 5.87
C PRO A 146 -19.16 -1.13 6.64
N ASP A 147 -18.07 -1.19 7.38
CA ASP A 147 -17.55 -0.11 8.23
C ASP A 147 -16.11 0.27 7.89
N GLU A 148 -15.58 -0.23 6.77
CA GLU A 148 -14.26 0.17 6.29
C GLU A 148 -14.19 1.67 5.97
N ASN A 149 -13.02 2.24 6.19
CA ASN A 149 -12.74 3.65 5.94
C ASN A 149 -12.54 3.90 4.45
N VAL A 150 -13.63 4.19 3.75
CA VAL A 150 -13.63 4.45 2.30
C VAL A 150 -12.64 5.57 1.94
N GLU A 151 -12.60 6.66 2.70
CA GLU A 151 -11.73 7.82 2.42
C GLU A 151 -10.24 7.44 2.51
N TYR A 152 -9.87 6.65 3.51
CA TYR A 152 -8.52 6.13 3.69
C TYR A 152 -8.08 5.23 2.53
N TYR A 153 -8.94 4.30 2.11
CA TYR A 153 -8.60 3.39 1.01
C TYR A 153 -8.60 4.11 -0.34
N GLN A 154 -9.52 5.03 -0.59
CA GLN A 154 -9.50 5.89 -1.77
C GLN A 154 -8.26 6.79 -1.81
N ALA A 155 -7.78 7.29 -0.67
CA ALA A 155 -6.52 8.04 -0.62
C ALA A 155 -5.33 7.19 -1.11
N LYS A 156 -5.23 5.93 -0.67
CA LYS A 156 -4.23 4.99 -1.19
C LYS A 156 -4.36 4.72 -2.69
N VAL A 157 -5.59 4.61 -3.21
CA VAL A 157 -5.83 4.50 -4.66
C VAL A 157 -5.25 5.73 -5.39
N ARG A 158 -5.48 6.94 -4.85
CA ARG A 158 -4.90 8.19 -5.41
C ARG A 158 -3.38 8.23 -5.30
N GLU A 159 -2.78 7.76 -4.21
CA GLU A 159 -1.32 7.65 -4.07
C GLU A 159 -0.71 6.73 -5.14
N VAL A 160 -1.34 5.59 -5.41
CA VAL A 160 -0.93 4.70 -6.51
C VAL A 160 -1.06 5.43 -7.84
N TRP A 161 -2.17 6.11 -8.09
CA TRP A 161 -2.37 6.90 -9.30
C TRP A 161 -1.27 7.94 -9.51
N GLU A 162 -1.00 8.82 -8.54
CA GLU A 162 0.01 9.88 -8.68
C GLU A 162 1.41 9.31 -8.96
N ARG A 163 1.71 8.12 -8.42
CA ARG A 163 2.97 7.42 -8.71
C ARG A 163 3.10 6.95 -10.15
N PHE A 164 1.98 6.57 -10.80
CA PHE A 164 1.97 6.03 -12.16
C PHE A 164 1.54 7.05 -13.23
N ARG A 165 0.89 8.14 -12.83
CA ARG A 165 0.40 9.21 -13.69
C ARG A 165 1.42 9.71 -14.71
N PRO A 166 2.68 9.99 -14.36
CA PRO A 166 3.56 10.56 -15.38
C PRO A 166 4.09 9.51 -16.38
N PHE A 167 3.72 8.23 -16.24
CA PHE A 167 3.93 7.20 -17.27
C PHE A 167 2.74 7.06 -18.22
N THR A 168 1.60 7.69 -17.92
CA THR A 168 0.48 7.83 -18.88
C THR A 168 0.64 9.05 -19.76
N GLU A 169 1.32 10.10 -19.26
CA GLU A 169 1.50 11.38 -19.96
C GLU A 169 2.68 11.37 -20.95
N PHE A 170 3.68 10.50 -20.75
CA PHE A 170 4.89 10.44 -21.59
C PHE A 170 5.15 9.03 -22.13
N ASP A 171 5.49 8.96 -23.42
CA ASP A 171 6.02 7.75 -24.05
C ASP A 171 7.56 7.76 -24.00
N GLY A 172 8.14 7.00 -23.08
CA GLY A 172 9.59 6.76 -23.05
C GLY A 172 10.33 7.28 -21.81
N LEU A 173 11.64 7.50 -21.95
CA LEU A 173 12.50 8.01 -20.88
C LEU A 173 12.14 9.47 -20.63
N ARG A 174 11.87 9.81 -19.36
CA ARG A 174 11.74 11.22 -18.98
C ARG A 174 13.06 11.93 -19.27
N PRO A 175 13.03 13.21 -19.70
CA PRO A 175 14.21 14.05 -19.64
C PRO A 175 14.75 14.02 -18.21
N PRO A 176 16.08 13.97 -18.01
CA PRO A 176 16.65 14.09 -16.67
C PRO A 176 16.09 15.37 -16.03
N ALA A 177 15.52 15.23 -14.82
CA ALA A 177 15.17 16.41 -14.04
C ALA A 177 16.47 17.21 -13.82
N PRO A 178 16.45 18.54 -13.89
CA PRO A 178 17.61 19.33 -13.54
C PRO A 178 18.03 18.92 -12.12
N GLU A 179 19.30 18.55 -11.95
CA GLU A 179 19.84 18.28 -10.63
C GLU A 179 19.62 19.53 -9.77
N PRO A 180 19.12 19.39 -8.53
CA PRO A 180 19.09 20.52 -7.62
C PRO A 180 20.52 21.05 -7.53
N GLU A 181 20.70 22.35 -7.79
CA GLU A 181 22.03 22.95 -7.78
C GLU A 181 22.73 22.56 -6.47
N PRO A 182 23.99 22.10 -6.53
CA PRO A 182 24.73 21.79 -5.33
C PRO A 182 24.68 23.03 -4.44
N GLN A 183 24.06 22.90 -3.27
CA GLN A 183 24.12 23.94 -2.26
C GLN A 183 25.59 24.24 -2.05
N GLN A 184 26.00 25.46 -2.45
CA GLN A 184 27.32 25.98 -2.16
C GLN A 184 27.41 26.05 -0.64
N SER A 185 27.90 24.97 -0.04
CA SER A 185 28.35 24.94 1.33
C SER A 185 29.45 25.99 1.42
N GLN A 186 29.09 27.19 1.87
CA GLN A 186 30.04 28.16 2.37
C GLN A 186 30.77 27.48 3.52
N LEU A 187 31.94 26.91 3.20
CA LEU A 187 32.98 26.65 4.18
C LEU A 187 33.37 28.01 4.75
N SER A 188 32.70 28.41 5.83
CA SER A 188 33.17 29.50 6.67
C SER A 188 34.39 28.97 7.40
N LEU A 189 35.56 29.26 6.83
CA LEU A 189 36.83 29.24 7.56
C LEU A 189 36.88 30.52 8.40
N PHE A 190 36.46 30.42 9.67
CA PHE A 190 36.92 31.27 10.77
C PHE A 190 36.83 30.48 12.08
#